data_AF-A0A5C8CK62-F1
#
_entry.id   AF-A0A5C8CK62-F1
#
_cell.length_a   1.000
_cell.length_b   1.000
_cell.length_c   1.000
_cell.angle_alpha   90.00
_cell.angle_beta   90.00
_cell.angle_gamma   90.00
#
_symmetry.space_group_name_H-M   'P 1'
#
loop_
_entity.id
_entity.type
_entity.pdbx_description
1 polymer ?
#
loop_
_entity_poly.entity_id
_entity_poly.type
_entity_poly.pdbx_seq_one_letter_code
_entity_poly.pdbx_strand_id
1 'polypeptide(L)'
;MNKKEILEIYKVISAMYEKYLKKYGVKPINLYDKNNNYTKDALTLIYLAKDYPNTKAISKQELTDFIRQFYPETNDVQQARHLSKQKGYNIISGTRGDINEKIPAGYYKLIDLQNPYKSYKANRRKGIQSESFEELKKEYNYRCATCGSREGELHYIRKNEITKLQAEHINPSKPLELGNIIPQCQVCNRPDRDRWIYDKTGRVIEIADSEDGKRVVEKYFKRVSKSTREYFLDFLKRLLGIK
;
A
#
# COMPACT_ATOMS: atom_id res chain seq x y z
N MET A 1 1.82 13.06 -29.00
CA MET A 1 0.95 14.09 -28.39
C MET A 1 1.75 15.37 -28.35
N ASN A 2 1.20 16.47 -28.85
CA ASN A 2 1.93 17.74 -28.93
C ASN A 2 1.76 18.59 -27.65
N LYS A 3 2.52 19.67 -27.52
CA LYS A 3 2.49 20.57 -26.36
C LYS A 3 1.11 21.18 -26.10
N LYS A 4 0.36 21.53 -27.16
CA LYS A 4 -0.96 22.14 -27.04
C LYS A 4 -1.97 21.15 -26.44
N GLU A 5 -2.00 19.92 -26.97
CA GLU A 5 -2.84 18.83 -26.45
C GLU A 5 -2.56 18.55 -24.97
N ILE A 6 -1.29 18.48 -24.59
CA ILE A 6 -0.87 18.26 -23.19
C ILE A 6 -1.44 19.34 -22.26
N LEU A 7 -1.34 20.61 -22.67
CA LEU A 7 -1.83 21.73 -21.87
C LEU A 7 -3.36 21.75 -21.78
N GLU A 8 -4.06 21.43 -22.86
CA GLU A 8 -5.52 21.37 -22.89
C GLU A 8 -6.06 20.28 -21.96
N ILE A 9 -5.50 19.07 -22.04
CA ILE A 9 -5.89 17.97 -21.15
C ILE A 9 -5.53 18.29 -19.69
N TYR A 10 -4.37 18.88 -19.44
CA TYR A 10 -3.98 19.27 -18.08
C TYR A 10 -4.91 20.31 -17.45
N LYS A 11 -5.42 21.26 -18.24
CA LYS A 11 -6.44 22.21 -17.77
C LYS A 11 -7.71 21.50 -17.33
N VAL A 12 -8.18 20.51 -18.09
CA VAL A 12 -9.34 19.68 -17.72
C VAL A 12 -9.07 18.94 -16.42
N ILE A 13 -7.92 18.27 -16.29
CA ILE A 13 -7.52 17.57 -15.06
C ILE A 13 -7.51 18.51 -13.86
N SER A 14 -6.95 19.70 -14.01
CA SER A 14 -6.83 20.70 -12.94
C SER A 14 -8.21 21.22 -12.50
N ALA A 15 -9.10 21.51 -13.45
CA ALA A 15 -10.47 21.94 -13.16
C ALA A 15 -11.27 20.84 -12.44
N MET A 16 -11.15 19.59 -12.90
CA MET A 16 -11.82 18.44 -12.26
C MET A 16 -11.26 18.16 -10.86
N TYR A 17 -9.94 18.32 -10.67
CA TYR A 17 -9.29 18.19 -9.37
C TYR A 17 -9.87 19.16 -8.34
N GLU A 18 -9.89 20.46 -8.67
CA GLU A 18 -10.41 21.50 -7.77
C GLU A 18 -11.91 21.28 -7.48
N LYS A 19 -12.69 20.92 -8.50
CA LYS A 19 -14.13 20.73 -8.36
C LYS A 19 -14.50 19.49 -7.55
N TYR A 20 -13.79 18.38 -7.71
CA TYR A 20 -14.23 17.08 -7.20
C TYR A 20 -13.26 16.37 -6.26
N LEU A 21 -11.96 16.38 -6.55
CA LEU A 21 -11.00 15.48 -5.90
C LEU A 21 -10.35 16.06 -4.65
N LYS A 22 -10.18 17.40 -4.60
CA LYS A 22 -9.51 18.10 -3.50
C LYS A 22 -10.12 17.81 -2.13
N LYS A 23 -11.46 17.80 -2.04
CA LYS A 23 -12.20 17.50 -0.80
C LYS A 23 -11.95 16.09 -0.24
N TYR A 24 -11.52 15.15 -1.08
CA TYR A 24 -11.17 13.78 -0.66
C TYR A 24 -9.67 13.63 -0.29
N GLY A 25 -8.93 14.73 -0.29
CA GLY A 25 -7.50 14.74 0.02
C GLY A 25 -6.60 14.11 -1.06
N VAL A 26 -7.11 13.94 -2.28
CA VAL A 26 -6.32 13.52 -3.45
C VAL A 26 -5.15 14.50 -3.64
N LYS A 27 -3.97 13.98 -3.95
CA LYS A 27 -2.76 14.80 -4.11
C LYS A 27 -2.78 15.52 -5.47
N PRO A 28 -2.51 16.83 -5.52
CA PRO A 28 -2.39 17.54 -6.78
C PRO A 28 -1.19 17.03 -7.57
N ILE A 29 -1.26 17.18 -8.90
CA ILE A 29 -0.17 16.85 -9.81
C ILE A 29 0.36 18.13 -10.44
N ASN A 30 1.63 18.40 -10.22
CA ASN A 30 2.31 19.52 -10.86
C ASN A 30 2.65 19.14 -12.29
N LEU A 31 2.31 20.01 -13.25
CA LEU A 31 2.67 19.81 -14.65
C LEU A 31 4.19 19.80 -14.82
N TYR A 32 4.90 20.71 -14.15
CA TYR A 32 6.33 20.90 -14.25
C TYR A 32 7.06 20.58 -12.94
N ASP A 33 8.31 20.12 -13.06
CA ASP A 33 9.26 20.02 -11.95
C ASP A 33 10.00 21.35 -11.71
N LYS A 34 10.94 21.36 -10.75
CA LYS A 34 11.74 22.56 -10.41
C LYS A 34 12.64 23.03 -11.56
N ASN A 35 12.94 22.15 -12.51
CA ASN A 35 13.79 22.41 -13.69
C ASN A 35 12.94 22.71 -14.93
N ASN A 36 11.63 22.96 -14.76
CA ASN A 36 10.68 23.27 -15.83
C ASN A 36 10.45 22.11 -16.84
N ASN A 37 10.76 20.86 -16.45
CA ASN A 37 10.44 19.68 -17.26
C ASN A 37 9.07 19.11 -16.87
N TYR A 38 8.37 18.48 -17.80
CA TYR A 38 7.08 17.83 -17.50
C TYR A 38 7.24 16.70 -16.49
N THR A 39 6.48 16.67 -15.40
CA THR A 39 6.60 15.55 -14.46
C THR A 39 6.09 14.25 -15.08
N LYS A 40 6.76 13.12 -14.83
CA LYS A 40 6.30 11.79 -15.31
C LYS A 40 4.89 11.45 -14.85
N ASP A 41 4.50 11.92 -13.66
CA ASP A 41 3.14 11.76 -13.13
C ASP A 41 2.12 12.57 -13.92
N ALA A 42 2.42 13.82 -14.29
CA ALA A 42 1.56 14.63 -15.14
C ALA A 42 1.41 14.00 -16.52
N LEU A 43 2.51 13.62 -17.17
CA LEU A 43 2.49 12.96 -18.48
C LEU A 43 1.65 11.67 -18.45
N THR A 44 1.83 10.82 -17.44
CA THR A 44 1.06 9.59 -17.31
C THR A 44 -0.44 9.88 -17.18
N LEU A 45 -0.83 10.81 -16.30
CA LEU A 45 -2.23 11.13 -16.08
C LEU A 45 -2.88 11.78 -17.31
N ILE A 46 -2.14 12.67 -17.99
CA ILE A 46 -2.57 13.31 -19.25
C ILE A 46 -2.80 12.27 -20.34
N TYR A 47 -1.88 11.31 -20.49
CA TYR A 47 -2.04 10.26 -21.49
C TYR A 47 -3.26 9.37 -21.23
N LEU A 48 -3.46 8.98 -19.97
CA LEU A 48 -4.66 8.21 -19.57
C LEU A 48 -5.96 9.03 -19.71
N ALA A 49 -5.89 10.35 -19.65
CA ALA A 49 -7.03 11.26 -19.75
C ALA A 49 -7.30 11.78 -21.17
N LYS A 50 -6.51 11.36 -22.18
CA LYS A 50 -6.55 11.90 -23.54
C LYS A 50 -7.96 11.96 -24.15
N ASP A 51 -8.75 10.91 -23.92
CA ASP A 51 -10.10 10.78 -24.48
C ASP A 51 -11.20 11.03 -23.42
N TYR A 52 -10.90 11.67 -22.29
CA TYR A 52 -11.85 11.90 -21.20
C TYR A 52 -13.11 12.66 -21.68
N PRO A 53 -14.34 12.21 -21.35
CA PRO A 53 -14.68 11.15 -20.37
C PRO A 53 -14.60 9.70 -20.89
N ASN A 54 -14.42 9.49 -22.19
CA ASN A 54 -14.39 8.17 -22.84
C ASN A 54 -12.97 7.59 -22.93
N THR A 55 -12.30 7.50 -21.79
CA THR A 55 -10.91 7.02 -21.68
C THR A 55 -10.76 5.56 -22.13
N LYS A 56 -9.55 5.21 -22.55
CA LYS A 56 -9.20 3.85 -23.00
C LYS A 56 -8.26 3.17 -22.02
N ALA A 57 -8.27 1.84 -22.03
CA ALA A 57 -7.24 1.06 -21.36
C ALA A 57 -5.94 1.15 -22.17
N ILE A 58 -4.87 1.58 -21.53
CA ILE A 58 -3.55 1.79 -22.14
C ILE A 58 -2.57 0.78 -21.57
N SER A 59 -1.75 0.17 -22.43
CA SER A 59 -0.74 -0.80 -21.99
C SER A 59 0.41 -0.10 -21.25
N LYS A 60 1.09 -0.83 -20.36
CA LYS A 60 2.30 -0.33 -19.69
C LYS A 60 3.39 0.04 -20.69
N GLN A 61 3.52 -0.73 -21.77
CA GLN A 61 4.48 -0.47 -22.83
C GLN A 61 4.20 0.86 -23.53
N GLU A 62 2.95 1.08 -23.94
CA GLU A 62 2.51 2.32 -24.59
C GLU A 62 2.72 3.56 -23.70
N LEU A 63 2.41 3.47 -22.40
CA LEU A 63 2.74 4.54 -21.45
C LEU A 63 4.24 4.79 -21.33
N THR A 64 5.04 3.72 -21.35
CA THR A 64 6.51 3.80 -21.28
C THR A 64 7.06 4.48 -22.53
N ASP A 65 6.60 4.10 -23.70
CA ASP A 65 7.03 4.67 -24.98
C ASP A 65 6.63 6.14 -25.11
N PHE A 66 5.44 6.52 -24.62
CA PHE A 66 5.06 7.93 -24.52
C PHE A 66 6.00 8.73 -23.60
N ILE A 67 6.30 8.20 -22.41
CA ILE A 67 7.18 8.91 -21.47
C ILE A 67 8.61 9.02 -22.00
N ARG A 68 9.10 8.04 -22.76
CA ARG A 68 10.43 8.07 -23.38
C ARG A 68 10.62 9.22 -24.37
N GLN A 69 9.53 9.78 -24.92
CA GLN A 69 9.60 11.00 -25.75
C GLN A 69 10.09 12.23 -24.96
N PHE A 70 9.94 12.22 -23.64
CA PHE A 70 10.39 13.29 -22.74
C PHE A 70 11.56 12.86 -21.85
N TYR A 71 11.67 11.56 -21.56
CA TYR A 71 12.68 10.96 -20.70
C TYR A 71 13.20 9.65 -21.31
N PRO A 72 14.14 9.69 -22.27
CA PRO A 72 14.58 8.51 -23.05
C PRO A 72 15.05 7.34 -22.19
N GLU A 73 15.78 7.62 -21.10
CA GLU A 73 16.32 6.63 -20.16
C GLU A 73 15.26 6.00 -19.23
N THR A 74 13.98 6.23 -19.50
CA THR A 74 12.91 5.64 -18.68
C THR A 74 12.80 4.15 -18.98
N ASN A 75 13.06 3.35 -17.96
CA ASN A 75 12.66 1.94 -17.91
C ASN A 75 11.13 1.82 -17.76
N ASP A 76 10.67 0.70 -17.24
CA ASP A 76 9.26 0.44 -16.98
C ASP A 76 8.54 1.50 -16.11
N VAL A 77 7.50 2.12 -16.69
CA VAL A 77 6.65 3.10 -15.99
C VAL A 77 5.76 2.43 -14.94
N GLN A 78 5.88 2.87 -13.70
CA GLN A 78 5.05 2.47 -12.54
C GLN A 78 4.09 3.59 -12.10
N GLN A 79 4.15 4.74 -12.77
CA GLN A 79 3.49 5.99 -12.39
C GLN A 79 1.97 5.83 -12.32
N ALA A 80 1.34 5.08 -13.24
CA ALA A 80 -0.10 4.83 -13.20
C ALA A 80 -0.54 4.12 -11.90
N ARG A 81 0.25 3.15 -11.43
CA ARG A 81 0.02 2.46 -10.15
C ARG A 81 0.19 3.41 -8.97
N HIS A 82 1.19 4.29 -9.00
CA HIS A 82 1.46 5.28 -7.96
C HIS A 82 0.37 6.37 -7.91
N LEU A 83 -0.04 6.90 -9.06
CA LEU A 83 -1.11 7.88 -9.19
C LEU A 83 -2.41 7.39 -8.55
N SER A 84 -2.73 6.11 -8.73
CA SER A 84 -3.90 5.49 -8.11
C SER A 84 -3.74 5.34 -6.59
N LYS A 85 -2.81 4.51 -6.13
CA LYS A 85 -2.75 4.15 -4.71
C LYS A 85 -2.19 5.30 -3.86
N GLN A 86 -1.14 5.98 -4.32
CA GLN A 86 -0.43 6.98 -3.50
C GLN A 86 -0.97 8.40 -3.65
N LYS A 87 -1.55 8.73 -4.80
CA LYS A 87 -2.05 10.08 -5.09
C LYS A 87 -3.57 10.19 -5.17
N GLY A 88 -4.28 9.09 -5.41
CA GLY A 88 -5.73 8.98 -5.24
C GLY A 88 -6.56 9.11 -6.52
N TYR A 89 -5.94 9.23 -7.69
CA TYR A 89 -6.67 9.28 -8.97
C TYR A 89 -7.34 7.95 -9.29
N ASN A 90 -8.58 7.95 -9.79
CA ASN A 90 -9.37 6.74 -10.06
C ASN A 90 -8.88 5.98 -11.31
N ILE A 91 -7.67 5.45 -11.22
CA ILE A 91 -7.04 4.64 -12.25
C ILE A 91 -7.10 3.18 -11.79
N ILE A 92 -7.60 2.29 -12.65
CA ILE A 92 -7.64 0.84 -12.45
C ILE A 92 -6.47 0.13 -13.15
N SER A 93 -6.20 -1.11 -12.77
CA SER A 93 -5.16 -1.96 -13.34
C SER A 93 -5.65 -3.40 -13.53
N GLY A 94 -5.25 -4.03 -14.63
CA GLY A 94 -5.69 -5.40 -14.95
C GLY A 94 -5.21 -6.49 -14.00
N THR A 95 -4.24 -6.21 -13.11
CA THR A 95 -3.69 -7.22 -12.17
C THR A 95 -4.05 -6.96 -10.71
N ARG A 96 -4.71 -5.84 -10.38
CA ARG A 96 -5.00 -5.47 -8.98
C ARG A 96 -6.32 -6.01 -8.44
N GLY A 97 -7.13 -6.67 -9.28
CA GLY A 97 -8.48 -7.10 -8.91
C GLY A 97 -9.42 -5.91 -8.67
N ASP A 98 -9.21 -4.80 -9.38
CA ASP A 98 -10.08 -3.63 -9.29
C ASP A 98 -11.50 -3.98 -9.77
N ILE A 99 -12.53 -3.55 -9.04
CA ILE A 99 -13.92 -4.00 -9.25
C ILE A 99 -14.68 -3.27 -10.37
N ASN A 100 -14.15 -2.15 -10.87
CA ASN A 100 -14.91 -1.27 -11.76
C ASN A 100 -15.07 -1.88 -13.16
N GLU A 101 -13.98 -2.37 -13.72
CA GLU A 101 -13.93 -2.92 -15.07
C GLU A 101 -12.77 -3.92 -15.17
N LYS A 102 -12.99 -5.02 -15.90
CA LYS A 102 -11.93 -5.97 -16.21
C LYS A 102 -11.15 -5.49 -17.43
N ILE A 103 -9.88 -5.18 -17.24
CA ILE A 103 -8.94 -4.83 -18.32
C ILE A 103 -7.79 -5.86 -18.35
N PRO A 104 -7.08 -6.02 -19.48
CA PRO A 104 -6.01 -7.01 -19.57
C PRO A 104 -4.85 -6.77 -18.60
N ALA A 105 -4.14 -7.83 -18.23
CA ALA A 105 -2.94 -7.72 -17.40
C ALA A 105 -1.89 -6.81 -18.07
N GLY A 106 -1.27 -5.94 -17.28
CA GLY A 106 -0.32 -4.95 -17.80
C GLY A 106 -0.96 -3.67 -18.35
N TYR A 107 -2.28 -3.51 -18.28
CA TYR A 107 -2.98 -2.30 -18.70
C TYR A 107 -3.43 -1.44 -17.52
N TYR A 108 -3.63 -0.15 -17.79
CA TYR A 108 -4.18 0.84 -16.88
C TYR A 108 -5.27 1.66 -17.58
N LYS A 109 -6.31 2.06 -16.84
CA LYS A 109 -7.38 2.92 -17.35
C LYS A 109 -7.78 3.94 -16.29
N LEU A 110 -7.86 5.21 -16.67
CA LEU A 110 -8.48 6.25 -15.84
C LEU A 110 -10.00 6.11 -15.95
N ILE A 111 -10.69 5.76 -14.88
CA ILE A 111 -12.15 5.59 -14.88
C ILE A 111 -12.83 6.96 -14.91
N ASP A 112 -12.46 7.84 -14.00
CA ASP A 112 -12.96 9.20 -13.98
C ASP A 112 -12.01 10.16 -13.24
N LEU A 113 -12.33 11.46 -13.31
CA LEU A 113 -11.69 12.53 -12.53
C LEU A 113 -12.64 13.13 -11.48
N GLN A 114 -13.72 12.42 -11.13
CA GLN A 114 -14.77 12.89 -10.21
C GLN A 114 -14.70 12.20 -8.85
N ASN A 115 -14.26 10.95 -8.83
CA ASN A 115 -14.16 10.12 -7.66
C ASN A 115 -12.68 9.80 -7.39
N PRO A 116 -12.26 9.68 -6.11
CA PRO A 116 -10.98 9.10 -5.80
C PRO A 116 -10.98 7.59 -6.09
N TYR A 117 -9.81 7.02 -6.30
CA TYR A 117 -9.66 5.57 -6.36
C TYR A 117 -10.21 4.93 -5.07
N LYS A 118 -11.03 3.88 -5.19
CA LYS A 118 -11.85 3.36 -4.08
C LYS A 118 -11.06 2.96 -2.82
N SER A 119 -9.85 2.42 -2.96
CA SER A 119 -8.99 2.09 -1.81
C SER A 119 -7.97 3.19 -1.46
N TYR A 120 -8.15 4.40 -1.99
CA TYR A 120 -7.32 5.54 -1.62
C TYR A 120 -7.65 5.97 -0.19
N LYS A 121 -6.61 6.25 0.58
CA LYS A 121 -6.70 6.87 1.90
C LYS A 121 -5.76 8.06 1.88
N ALA A 122 -6.29 9.28 2.00
CA ALA A 122 -5.47 10.50 1.95
C ALA A 122 -4.38 10.51 3.04
N ASN A 123 -4.75 10.06 4.24
CA ASN A 123 -3.90 10.07 5.43
C ASN A 123 -3.17 8.75 5.68
N ARG A 124 -2.46 8.20 4.68
CA ARG A 124 -1.60 7.00 4.90
C ARG A 124 -0.57 7.18 6.01
N ARG A 125 -0.12 8.43 6.27
CA ARG A 125 0.96 8.76 7.22
C ARG A 125 0.51 9.14 8.62
N LYS A 126 -0.73 9.60 8.83
CA LYS A 126 -1.24 9.82 10.19
C LYS A 126 -1.56 8.50 10.90
N GLY A 127 -1.67 7.40 10.13
CA GLY A 127 -2.13 6.12 10.64
C GLY A 127 -3.53 6.22 11.22
N ILE A 128 -4.01 5.13 11.81
CA ILE A 128 -5.19 5.19 12.66
C ILE A 128 -4.90 6.19 13.80
N GLN A 129 -5.68 7.26 13.86
CA GLN A 129 -5.68 8.25 14.93
C GLN A 129 -6.94 8.01 15.74
N SER A 130 -6.94 6.91 16.48
CA SER A 130 -8.02 6.61 17.41
C SER A 130 -7.64 7.14 18.78
N GLU A 131 -8.60 7.73 19.46
CA GLU A 131 -8.48 8.20 20.85
C GLU A 131 -8.79 7.07 21.84
N SER A 132 -9.34 5.95 21.34
CA SER A 132 -9.62 4.73 22.11
C SER A 132 -9.46 3.44 21.31
N PHE A 133 -9.37 2.30 21.99
CA PHE A 133 -9.37 0.99 21.34
C PHE A 133 -10.69 0.71 20.59
N GLU A 134 -11.82 1.25 21.06
CA GLU A 134 -13.12 1.08 20.41
C GLU A 134 -13.16 1.80 19.05
N GLU A 135 -12.64 3.03 18.98
CA GLU A 135 -12.49 3.76 17.73
C GLU A 135 -11.53 3.06 16.77
N LEU A 136 -10.45 2.48 17.30
CA LEU A 136 -9.52 1.66 16.52
C LEU A 136 -10.26 0.48 15.88
N LYS A 137 -11.04 -0.28 16.65
CA LYS A 137 -11.85 -1.37 16.10
C LYS A 137 -12.79 -0.88 15.00
N LYS A 138 -13.45 0.27 15.17
CA LYS A 138 -14.32 0.87 14.16
C LYS A 138 -13.57 1.17 12.85
N GLU A 139 -12.34 1.68 12.92
CA GLU A 139 -11.51 1.92 11.73
C GLU A 139 -11.15 0.63 10.97
N TYR A 140 -11.04 -0.50 11.67
CA TYR A 140 -10.85 -1.83 11.07
C TYR A 140 -12.17 -2.54 10.75
N ASN A 141 -13.30 -1.83 10.85
CA ASN A 141 -14.65 -2.39 10.66
C ASN A 141 -14.92 -3.60 11.58
N TYR A 142 -14.43 -3.51 12.82
CA TYR A 142 -14.50 -4.55 13.85
C TYR A 142 -13.89 -5.87 13.41
N ARG A 143 -12.82 -5.84 12.60
CA ARG A 143 -12.14 -7.05 12.13
C ARG A 143 -10.75 -7.19 12.73
N CYS A 144 -10.36 -8.44 12.94
CA CYS A 144 -8.99 -8.82 13.23
C CYS A 144 -8.09 -8.38 12.07
N ALA A 145 -7.05 -7.60 12.38
CA ALA A 145 -6.08 -7.11 11.41
C ALA A 145 -5.32 -8.25 10.71
N THR A 146 -5.19 -9.42 11.34
CA THR A 146 -4.43 -10.55 10.79
C THR A 146 -5.28 -11.51 9.96
N CYS A 147 -6.44 -11.96 10.47
CA CYS A 147 -7.26 -12.98 9.80
C CYS A 147 -8.58 -12.46 9.22
N GLY A 148 -8.97 -11.21 9.49
CA GLY A 148 -10.21 -10.62 8.98
C GLY A 148 -11.50 -11.09 9.66
N SER A 149 -11.47 -12.00 10.63
CA SER A 149 -12.63 -12.39 11.46
C SER A 149 -13.22 -11.16 12.14
N ARG A 150 -14.55 -11.08 12.23
CA ARG A 150 -15.28 -9.92 12.76
C ARG A 150 -15.74 -10.14 14.19
N GLU A 151 -15.54 -9.15 15.07
CA GLU A 151 -15.93 -9.20 16.48
C GLU A 151 -17.40 -9.54 16.66
N GLY A 152 -17.71 -10.41 17.63
CA GLY A 152 -19.08 -10.84 17.93
C GLY A 152 -19.65 -11.88 16.95
N GLU A 153 -19.01 -12.12 15.81
CA GLU A 153 -19.39 -13.16 14.85
C GLU A 153 -18.55 -14.44 15.06
N LEU A 154 -19.04 -15.57 14.52
CA LEU A 154 -18.25 -16.81 14.46
C LEU A 154 -16.91 -16.55 13.77
N HIS A 155 -15.84 -17.07 14.37
CA HIS A 155 -14.50 -16.92 13.82
C HIS A 155 -14.43 -17.55 12.42
N TYR A 156 -13.78 -16.85 11.50
CA TYR A 156 -13.77 -17.20 10.07
C TYR A 156 -13.30 -18.64 9.80
N ILE A 157 -12.22 -19.09 10.46
CA ILE A 157 -11.66 -20.45 10.36
C ILE A 157 -12.16 -21.37 11.49
N ARG A 158 -11.97 -20.99 12.76
CA ARG A 158 -12.42 -21.75 13.95
C ARG A 158 -13.94 -21.57 14.17
N LYS A 159 -14.76 -22.30 13.42
CA LYS A 159 -16.24 -22.15 13.40
C LYS A 159 -16.96 -22.44 14.73
N ASN A 160 -16.28 -22.91 15.77
CA ASN A 160 -16.86 -23.15 17.10
C ASN A 160 -16.48 -22.06 18.12
N GLU A 161 -15.94 -20.92 17.67
CA GLU A 161 -15.49 -19.84 18.53
C GLU A 161 -16.10 -18.52 18.08
N ILE A 162 -16.54 -17.68 19.02
CA ILE A 162 -16.92 -16.30 18.74
C ILE A 162 -15.65 -15.44 18.74
N THR A 163 -15.53 -14.57 17.74
CA THR A 163 -14.38 -13.66 17.60
C THR A 163 -14.44 -12.58 18.68
N LYS A 164 -13.37 -12.44 19.44
CA LYS A 164 -13.16 -11.38 20.43
C LYS A 164 -11.90 -10.62 20.05
N LEU A 165 -11.99 -9.31 19.85
CA LEU A 165 -10.83 -8.50 19.52
C LEU A 165 -10.13 -8.06 20.79
N GLN A 166 -8.80 -8.12 20.74
CA GLN A 166 -7.88 -7.71 21.80
C GLN A 166 -6.92 -6.68 21.22
N ALA A 167 -6.44 -5.77 22.06
CA ALA A 167 -5.35 -4.88 21.70
C ALA A 167 -4.07 -5.71 21.68
N GLU A 168 -3.43 -5.84 20.52
CA GLU A 168 -2.15 -6.53 20.37
C GLU A 168 -1.06 -5.57 19.92
N HIS A 169 0.18 -5.81 20.35
CA HIS A 169 1.32 -5.00 19.98
C HIS A 169 1.57 -5.05 18.47
N ILE A 170 1.83 -3.88 17.91
CA ILE A 170 2.50 -3.74 16.62
C ILE A 170 3.97 -4.12 16.78
N ASN A 171 4.62 -3.59 17.81
CA ASN A 171 5.98 -3.96 18.21
C ASN A 171 5.97 -4.35 19.70
N PRO A 172 6.24 -5.63 20.04
CA PRO A 172 6.24 -6.11 21.42
C PRO A 172 7.27 -5.44 22.34
N SER A 173 8.35 -4.86 21.81
CA SER A 173 9.37 -4.16 22.60
C SER A 173 8.94 -2.74 23.02
N LYS A 174 7.69 -2.34 22.72
CA LYS A 174 7.12 -1.03 23.05
C LYS A 174 5.83 -1.18 23.86
N PRO A 175 5.39 -0.15 24.62
CA PRO A 175 4.18 -0.24 25.42
C PRO A 175 2.92 -0.59 24.63
N LEU A 176 1.95 -1.25 25.30
CA LEU A 176 0.64 -1.59 24.76
C LEU A 176 -0.29 -0.36 24.78
N GLU A 177 -0.03 0.59 23.89
CA GLU A 177 -0.77 1.86 23.82
C GLU A 177 -1.16 2.24 22.39
N LEU A 178 -2.07 3.20 22.28
CA LEU A 178 -2.52 3.72 20.98
C LEU A 178 -1.33 4.18 20.13
N GLY A 179 -1.34 3.79 18.87
CA GLY A 179 -0.21 3.99 17.96
C GLY A 179 0.77 2.81 17.89
N ASN A 180 0.81 1.96 18.91
CA ASN A 180 1.55 0.69 18.92
C ASN A 180 0.63 -0.54 19.04
N ILE A 181 -0.68 -0.40 18.81
CA ILE A 181 -1.62 -1.53 18.84
C ILE A 181 -2.41 -1.72 17.55
N ILE A 182 -2.81 -2.96 17.29
CA ILE A 182 -3.79 -3.36 16.28
C ILE A 182 -4.89 -4.23 16.93
N PRO A 183 -6.13 -4.23 16.39
CA PRO A 183 -7.14 -5.15 16.84
C PRO A 183 -6.85 -6.55 16.29
N GLN A 184 -6.58 -7.52 17.17
CA GLN A 184 -6.31 -8.90 16.79
C GLN A 184 -7.26 -9.85 17.53
N CYS A 185 -7.73 -10.92 16.88
CA CYS A 185 -8.59 -11.88 17.55
C CYS A 185 -7.81 -12.83 18.46
N GLN A 186 -8.49 -13.43 19.43
CA GLN A 186 -7.91 -14.39 20.37
C GLN A 186 -7.21 -15.58 19.69
N VAL A 187 -7.66 -15.97 18.49
CA VAL A 187 -7.11 -17.10 17.72
C VAL A 187 -5.78 -16.75 17.06
N CYS A 188 -5.60 -15.49 16.63
CA CYS A 188 -4.36 -15.01 16.02
C CYS A 188 -3.35 -14.56 17.09
N ASN A 189 -3.83 -13.87 18.12
CA ASN A 189 -2.96 -13.34 19.17
C ASN A 189 -2.22 -14.45 19.92
N ARG A 190 -2.96 -15.43 20.45
CA ARG A 190 -2.39 -16.50 21.27
C ARG A 190 -1.19 -17.24 20.64
N PRO A 191 -1.20 -17.62 19.35
CA PRO A 191 -0.04 -18.24 18.71
C PRO A 191 1.05 -17.26 18.27
N ASP A 192 0.70 -16.03 17.92
CA ASP A 192 1.66 -15.02 17.47
C ASP A 192 2.49 -14.49 18.65
N ARG A 193 1.84 -14.18 19.78
CA ARG A 193 2.48 -13.60 20.98
C ARG A 193 3.42 -12.46 20.57
N ASP A 194 4.59 -12.41 21.18
CA ASP A 194 5.61 -11.41 20.90
C ASP A 194 6.56 -11.83 19.77
N ARG A 195 6.17 -12.69 18.82
CA ARG A 195 7.09 -13.19 17.77
C ARG A 195 7.35 -12.20 16.64
N TRP A 196 6.40 -11.33 16.35
CA TRP A 196 6.35 -10.58 15.10
C TRP A 196 6.20 -9.09 15.35
N ILE A 197 6.73 -8.29 14.42
CA ILE A 197 6.40 -6.89 14.29
C ILE A 197 5.42 -6.75 13.12
N TYR A 198 4.33 -6.04 13.34
CA TYR A 198 3.31 -5.77 12.33
C TYR A 198 3.43 -4.38 11.74
N ASP A 199 2.84 -4.16 10.57
CA ASP A 199 2.43 -2.82 10.15
C ASP A 199 0.99 -2.51 10.63
N LYS A 200 0.53 -1.28 10.41
CA LYS A 200 -0.84 -0.84 10.75
C LYS A 200 -1.93 -1.56 9.92
N THR A 201 -1.62 -2.54 9.10
CA THR A 201 -2.62 -3.38 8.42
C THR A 201 -2.63 -4.81 8.94
N GLY A 202 -1.82 -5.13 9.95
CA GLY A 202 -1.69 -6.47 10.52
C GLY A 202 -0.79 -7.40 9.70
N ARG A 203 0.03 -6.85 8.78
CA ARG A 203 1.03 -7.63 8.04
C ARG A 203 2.31 -7.73 8.85
N VAL A 204 2.85 -8.94 8.99
CA VAL A 204 4.18 -9.16 9.56
C VAL A 204 5.23 -8.52 8.65
N ILE A 205 6.05 -7.63 9.22
CA ILE A 205 7.15 -6.95 8.53
C ILE A 205 8.52 -7.41 9.03
N GLU A 206 8.64 -7.80 10.30
CA GLU A 206 9.90 -8.21 10.93
C GLU A 206 9.67 -9.27 12.03
N ILE A 207 10.75 -9.92 12.46
CA ILE A 207 10.77 -10.73 13.68
C ILE A 207 11.00 -9.77 14.86
N ALA A 208 10.21 -9.91 15.92
CA ALA A 208 10.34 -9.05 17.09
C ALA A 208 11.60 -9.37 17.91
N ASP A 209 12.20 -8.34 18.52
CA ASP A 209 13.25 -8.52 19.52
C ASP A 209 12.63 -8.87 20.88
N SER A 210 12.25 -10.13 21.01
CA SER A 210 11.65 -10.73 22.20
C SER A 210 12.18 -12.16 22.37
N GLU A 211 11.94 -12.77 23.54
CA GLU A 211 12.28 -14.18 23.76
C GLU A 211 11.55 -15.12 22.79
N ASP A 212 10.29 -14.81 22.44
CA ASP A 212 9.54 -15.59 21.46
C ASP A 212 10.06 -15.38 20.02
N GLY A 213 10.51 -14.17 19.68
CA GLY A 213 11.18 -13.88 18.40
C GLY A 213 12.53 -14.59 18.26
N LYS A 214 13.35 -14.58 19.33
CA LYS A 214 14.62 -15.35 19.38
C LYS A 214 14.39 -16.83 19.15
N ARG A 215 13.36 -17.43 19.78
CA ARG A 215 12.99 -18.85 19.56
C ARG A 215 12.62 -19.14 18.11
N VAL A 216 12.00 -18.21 17.38
CA VAL A 216 11.72 -18.36 15.94
C VAL A 216 13.03 -18.45 15.15
N VAL A 217 13.98 -17.56 15.43
CA VAL A 217 15.31 -17.53 14.78
C VAL A 217 16.11 -18.80 15.10
N GLU A 218 16.14 -19.24 16.36
CA GLU A 218 16.79 -20.50 16.74
C GLU A 218 16.21 -21.71 16.01
N LYS A 219 14.88 -21.78 15.93
CA LYS A 219 14.18 -22.87 15.24
C LYS A 219 14.49 -22.86 13.74
N TYR A 220 14.64 -21.69 13.14
CA TYR A 220 15.09 -21.53 11.76
C TYR A 220 16.51 -22.08 11.57
N PHE A 221 17.47 -21.66 12.40
CA PHE A 221 18.86 -22.12 12.30
C PHE A 221 19.04 -23.63 12.52
N LYS A 222 18.19 -24.26 13.34
CA LYS A 222 18.17 -25.72 13.51
C LYS A 222 17.73 -26.47 12.25
N ARG A 223 17.04 -25.82 11.30
CA ARG A 223 16.44 -26.47 10.13
C ARG A 223 17.17 -26.18 8.81
N VAL A 224 17.91 -25.09 8.74
CA VAL A 224 18.58 -24.68 7.50
C VAL A 224 19.89 -25.44 7.23
N SER A 225 20.30 -25.39 5.95
CA SER A 225 21.55 -26.02 5.48
C SER A 225 22.78 -25.48 6.24
N LYS A 226 23.87 -26.24 6.17
CA LYS A 226 25.18 -25.80 6.69
C LYS A 226 25.62 -24.50 6.01
N SER A 227 25.51 -24.40 4.68
CA SER A 227 25.86 -23.19 3.92
C SER A 227 25.09 -21.95 4.37
N THR A 228 23.80 -22.09 4.69
CA THR A 228 22.98 -20.97 5.21
C THR A 228 23.47 -20.55 6.59
N ARG A 229 23.76 -21.51 7.48
CA ARG A 229 24.32 -21.21 8.81
C ARG A 229 25.68 -20.51 8.72
N GLU A 230 26.55 -20.96 7.82
CA GLU A 230 27.86 -20.33 7.57
C GLU A 230 27.71 -18.90 7.04
N TYR A 231 26.78 -18.66 6.11
CA TYR A 231 26.45 -17.31 5.65
C TYR A 231 26.05 -16.38 6.80
N PHE A 232 25.15 -16.83 7.68
CA PHE A 232 24.72 -16.01 8.81
C PHE A 232 25.80 -15.86 9.88
N LEU A 233 26.66 -16.86 10.09
CA LEU A 233 27.82 -16.75 10.98
C LEU A 233 28.79 -15.66 10.47
N ASP A 234 29.13 -15.68 9.19
CA ASP A 234 29.97 -14.65 8.56
C ASP A 234 29.32 -13.26 8.65
N PHE A 235 28.01 -13.17 8.37
CA PHE A 235 27.26 -11.94 8.54
C PHE A 235 27.33 -11.41 9.97
N LEU A 236 27.13 -12.25 10.99
CA LEU A 236 27.20 -11.86 12.40
C LEU A 236 28.62 -11.45 12.81
N LYS A 237 29.65 -12.15 12.33
CA LYS A 237 31.05 -11.76 12.53
C LYS A 237 31.33 -10.36 12.00
N ARG A 238 30.94 -10.08 10.76
CA ARG A 238 31.06 -8.73 10.17
C ARG A 238 30.29 -7.69 10.96
N LEU A 239 29.06 -8.00 11.38
CA LEU A 239 28.21 -7.08 12.13
C LEU A 239 28.80 -6.73 13.50
N LEU A 240 29.44 -7.69 14.17
CA LEU A 240 30.04 -7.54 15.50
C LEU A 240 31.51 -7.12 15.47
N GLY A 241 32.12 -6.98 14.29
CA GLY A 241 33.54 -6.67 14.15
C GLY A 241 34.47 -7.80 14.64
N ILE A 242 34.00 -9.04 14.67
CA ILE A 242 34.77 -10.21 15.09
C ILE A 242 35.50 -10.79 13.87
N LYS A 243 36.82 -11.02 14.01
CA LYS A 243 37.63 -11.74 13.01
C LYS A 243 37.34 -13.25 13.05
#